data_AF-A0A2L2WUS6-F1
#
_entry.id   AF-A0A2L2WUS6-F1
#
_cell.length_a   1.000
_cell.length_b   1.000
_cell.length_c   1.000
_cell.angle_alpha   90.00
_cell.angle_beta   90.00
_cell.angle_gamma   90.00
#
_symmetry.space_group_name_H-M   'P 1'
#
loop_
_entity.id
_entity.type
_entity.pdbx_description
1 polymer ?
#
loop_
_entity_poly.entity_id
_entity_poly.type
_entity_poly.pdbx_seq_one_letter_code
_entity_poly.pdbx_strand_id
1 'polypeptide(L)'
;MISEEISKEIYASLPTEQKLKLALYSDFGDEAKEVYDFLSSTKKEDEQIKISIAQTEGSHQAILNDGVYYIYEDGSVEKFDYDKRNAPTQKVERIGVVMGSHALAVNLEDYPEQPLTNQKDRGNYQGYISEYDDAVADWNGKSNTEHIKSIGTGIELKDDEWIPSVAELYLIYLNKRAINAAIELSGGSRIKNGWYWSSTEPSATSAWTLALYDGYLYWADKVQGSYYVRAVAAFH
;
A
#
# COMPACT_ATOMS: atom_id res chain seq x y z
N MET A 1 38.56 -24.71 4.86
CA MET A 1 37.61 -23.88 4.08
C MET A 1 37.54 -24.46 2.69
N ILE A 2 36.37 -24.91 2.28
CA ILE A 2 36.11 -25.32 0.89
C ILE A 2 36.08 -24.03 0.06
N SER A 3 36.69 -24.02 -1.14
CA SER A 3 36.67 -22.83 -1.99
C SER A 3 35.25 -22.57 -2.51
N GLU A 4 34.93 -21.29 -2.77
CA GLU A 4 33.60 -20.86 -3.24
C GLU A 4 33.18 -21.56 -4.55
N GLU A 5 34.15 -21.87 -5.41
CA GLU A 5 33.94 -22.64 -6.65
C GLU A 5 33.49 -24.07 -6.36
N ILE A 6 34.12 -24.76 -5.41
CA ILE A 6 33.74 -26.11 -5.01
C ILE A 6 32.34 -26.10 -4.35
N SER A 7 31.98 -25.05 -3.61
CA SER A 7 30.63 -24.92 -3.03
C SER A 7 29.52 -24.78 -4.08
N LYS A 8 29.78 -24.05 -5.17
CA LYS A 8 28.82 -23.86 -6.27
C LYS A 8 28.64 -25.12 -7.10
N GLU A 9 29.72 -25.84 -7.39
CA GLU A 9 29.67 -27.13 -8.09
C GLU A 9 28.92 -28.19 -7.27
N ILE A 10 29.18 -28.26 -5.95
CA ILE A 10 28.46 -29.15 -5.04
C ILE A 10 26.97 -28.81 -5.06
N TYR A 11 26.59 -27.53 -4.88
CA TYR A 11 25.18 -27.14 -4.89
C TYR A 11 24.50 -27.47 -6.23
N ALA A 12 25.17 -27.23 -7.36
CA ALA A 12 24.63 -27.52 -8.69
C ALA A 12 24.37 -29.02 -8.90
N SER A 13 25.21 -29.88 -8.32
CA SER A 13 25.09 -31.35 -8.41
C SER A 13 23.97 -31.96 -7.56
N LEU A 14 23.38 -31.19 -6.63
CA LEU A 14 22.31 -31.70 -5.77
C LEU A 14 20.99 -31.93 -6.52
N PRO A 15 20.23 -32.99 -6.17
CA PRO A 15 18.84 -33.16 -6.57
C PRO A 15 17.96 -31.96 -6.17
N THR A 16 16.90 -31.70 -6.94
CA THR A 16 15.98 -30.56 -6.75
C THR A 16 15.43 -30.48 -5.32
N GLU A 17 15.05 -31.62 -4.73
CA GLU A 17 14.53 -31.68 -3.36
C GLU A 17 15.57 -31.21 -2.33
N GLN A 18 16.84 -31.54 -2.53
CA GLN A 18 17.92 -31.14 -1.62
C GLN A 18 18.27 -29.66 -1.77
N LYS A 19 18.20 -29.11 -2.99
CA LYS A 19 18.31 -27.67 -3.24
C LYS A 19 17.20 -26.89 -2.53
N LEU A 20 15.96 -27.39 -2.59
CA LEU A 20 14.83 -26.78 -1.89
C LEU A 20 15.05 -26.76 -0.37
N LYS A 21 15.49 -27.87 0.24
CA LYS A 21 15.80 -27.92 1.69
C LYS A 21 16.88 -26.92 2.09
N LEU A 22 17.93 -26.78 1.28
CA LEU A 22 19.01 -25.81 1.51
C LEU A 22 18.54 -24.35 1.38
N ALA A 23 17.71 -24.05 0.38
CA ALA A 23 17.12 -22.72 0.22
C ALA A 23 16.24 -22.37 1.42
N LEU A 24 15.37 -23.29 1.84
CA LEU A 24 14.54 -23.10 3.03
C LEU A 24 15.38 -22.90 4.29
N TYR A 25 16.46 -23.67 4.49
CA TYR A 25 17.34 -23.47 5.63
C TYR A 25 18.10 -22.13 5.59
N SER A 26 18.46 -21.65 4.40
CA SER A 26 19.09 -20.34 4.23
C SER A 26 18.17 -19.21 4.66
N ASP A 27 16.88 -19.31 4.34
CA ASP A 27 15.90 -18.25 4.57
C ASP A 27 15.26 -18.32 5.98
N PHE A 28 15.08 -19.52 6.52
CA PHE A 28 14.31 -19.79 7.74
C PHE A 28 15.10 -20.50 8.85
N GLY A 29 16.39 -20.77 8.67
CA GLY A 29 17.21 -21.43 9.69
C GLY A 29 16.58 -22.71 10.23
N ASP A 30 16.48 -22.81 11.57
CA ASP A 30 15.96 -24.01 12.24
C ASP A 30 14.45 -24.25 11.99
N GLU A 31 13.69 -23.22 11.58
CA GLU A 31 12.27 -23.34 11.22
C GLU A 31 12.04 -23.96 9.85
N ALA A 32 13.08 -24.07 9.00
CA ALA A 32 12.98 -24.59 7.64
C ALA A 32 12.39 -26.00 7.55
N LYS A 33 12.60 -26.82 8.59
CA LYS A 33 12.04 -28.18 8.66
C LYS A 33 10.52 -28.16 8.71
N GLU A 34 9.93 -27.25 9.50
CA GLU A 34 8.47 -27.14 9.63
C GLU A 34 7.83 -26.68 8.32
N VAL A 35 8.47 -25.73 7.63
CA VAL A 35 8.05 -25.24 6.31
C VAL A 35 8.16 -26.35 5.26
N TYR A 36 9.24 -27.12 5.26
CA TYR A 36 9.41 -28.24 4.34
C TYR A 36 8.37 -29.35 4.59
N ASP A 37 8.12 -29.70 5.85
CA ASP A 37 7.15 -30.73 6.24
C ASP A 37 5.72 -30.30 5.86
N PHE A 38 5.40 -29.00 5.99
CA PHE A 38 4.15 -28.43 5.50
C PHE A 38 3.98 -28.61 3.98
N LEU A 39 4.96 -28.19 3.19
CA LEU A 39 4.94 -28.30 1.73
C LEU A 39 4.90 -29.75 1.23
N SER A 40 5.55 -30.65 1.96
CA SER A 40 5.68 -32.07 1.60
C SER A 40 4.50 -32.92 2.10
N SER A 41 3.65 -32.36 2.95
CA SER A 41 2.46 -33.06 3.44
C SER A 41 1.43 -33.20 2.32
N THR A 42 1.39 -34.36 1.66
CA THR A 42 0.30 -34.72 0.76
C THR A 42 -0.95 -35.06 1.57
N LYS A 43 -1.55 -34.07 2.23
CA LYS A 43 -2.92 -34.19 2.72
C LYS A 43 -3.84 -33.77 1.58
N LYS A 44 -4.70 -34.70 1.15
CA LYS A 44 -5.80 -34.44 0.23
C LYS A 44 -6.62 -33.25 0.76
N GLU A 45 -7.03 -32.38 -0.15
CA GLU A 45 -7.74 -31.10 0.06
C GLU A 45 -9.09 -31.18 0.79
N ASP A 46 -9.43 -32.26 1.50
CA ASP A 46 -10.78 -32.49 2.04
C ASP A 46 -10.94 -32.36 3.57
N GLU A 47 -9.90 -31.98 4.30
CA GLU A 47 -10.08 -31.58 5.70
C GLU A 47 -9.59 -30.14 5.88
N GLN A 48 -10.55 -29.23 6.06
CA GLN A 48 -10.35 -27.91 6.63
C GLN A 48 -9.29 -27.99 7.73
N ILE A 49 -8.09 -27.51 7.40
CA ILE A 49 -7.04 -27.31 8.38
C ILE A 49 -7.58 -26.25 9.33
N LYS A 50 -8.11 -26.69 10.49
CA LYS A 50 -8.31 -25.82 11.65
C LYS A 50 -6.93 -25.43 12.14
N ILE A 51 -6.34 -24.44 11.48
CA ILE A 51 -5.23 -23.68 12.07
C ILE A 51 -5.88 -22.92 13.23
N SER A 52 -5.55 -23.31 14.46
CA SER A 52 -5.82 -22.50 15.64
C SER A 52 -4.87 -21.30 15.61
N ILE A 53 -5.13 -20.39 14.68
CA ILE A 53 -4.66 -19.01 14.77
C ILE A 53 -5.48 -18.43 15.92
N ALA A 54 -4.81 -17.95 16.97
CA ALA A 54 -5.48 -17.18 18.00
C ALA A 54 -6.28 -16.09 17.30
N GLN A 55 -7.60 -16.15 17.46
CA GLN A 55 -8.56 -15.25 16.85
C GLN A 55 -8.26 -13.82 17.30
N THR A 56 -7.59 -13.06 16.47
CA THR A 56 -7.76 -11.61 16.40
C THR A 56 -8.68 -11.35 15.22
N GLU A 57 -9.86 -10.82 15.50
CA GLU A 57 -10.90 -10.50 14.52
C GLU A 57 -10.33 -9.63 13.39
N GLY A 58 -10.34 -10.12 12.14
CA GLY A 58 -9.90 -9.36 10.98
C GLY A 58 -9.55 -10.20 9.74
N SER A 59 -10.53 -10.33 8.84
CA SER A 59 -10.44 -10.66 7.41
C SER A 59 -9.86 -12.01 6.95
N HIS A 60 -10.75 -12.88 6.46
CA HIS A 60 -10.49 -13.72 5.27
C HIS A 60 -10.38 -12.80 4.04
N GLN A 61 -9.27 -12.10 3.90
CA GLN A 61 -8.91 -11.45 2.64
C GLN A 61 -8.58 -12.56 1.65
N ALA A 62 -9.25 -12.59 0.49
CA ALA A 62 -8.71 -13.33 -0.64
C ALA A 62 -7.27 -12.83 -0.84
N ILE A 63 -6.28 -13.73 -0.88
CA ILE A 63 -4.88 -13.34 -1.07
C ILE A 63 -4.78 -12.76 -2.47
N LEU A 64 -4.96 -11.45 -2.59
CA LEU A 64 -4.75 -10.72 -3.83
C LEU A 64 -3.25 -10.68 -4.08
N ASN A 65 -2.86 -11.06 -5.30
CA ASN A 65 -1.47 -10.93 -5.73
C ASN A 65 -1.13 -9.45 -5.93
N ASP A 66 0.15 -9.10 -5.89
CA ASP A 66 0.60 -7.77 -6.26
C ASP A 66 0.04 -7.34 -7.63
N GLY A 67 -0.36 -6.08 -7.71
CA GLY A 67 -0.90 -5.49 -8.94
C GLY A 67 -1.93 -4.39 -8.69
N VAL A 68 -2.51 -3.94 -9.80
CA VAL A 68 -3.58 -2.95 -9.84
C VAL A 68 -4.90 -3.64 -10.19
N TYR A 69 -5.99 -3.18 -9.60
CA TYR A 69 -7.31 -3.79 -9.70
C TYR A 69 -8.38 -2.72 -9.97
N TYR A 70 -9.38 -3.06 -10.76
CA TYR A 70 -10.65 -2.34 -10.78
C TYR A 70 -11.47 -2.78 -9.57
N ILE A 71 -11.95 -1.83 -8.77
CA ILE A 71 -12.93 -2.06 -7.71
C ILE A 71 -14.25 -1.47 -8.22
N TYR A 72 -15.26 -2.31 -8.38
CA TYR A 72 -16.56 -1.93 -8.92
C TYR A 72 -17.53 -1.45 -7.83
N GLU A 73 -18.58 -0.73 -8.21
CA GLU A 73 -19.60 -0.22 -7.26
C GLU A 73 -20.37 -1.34 -6.52
N ASP A 74 -20.37 -2.57 -7.05
CA ASP A 74 -20.95 -3.74 -6.38
C ASP A 74 -19.97 -4.43 -5.40
N GLY A 75 -18.75 -3.88 -5.25
CA GLY A 75 -17.67 -4.41 -4.42
C GLY A 75 -16.86 -5.53 -5.07
N SER A 76 -17.19 -5.97 -6.28
CA SER A 76 -16.40 -6.96 -7.00
C SER A 76 -15.09 -6.37 -7.53
N VAL A 77 -14.10 -7.23 -7.76
CA VAL A 77 -12.74 -6.85 -8.14
C VAL A 77 -12.27 -7.59 -9.38
N GLU A 78 -11.62 -6.86 -10.30
CA GLU A 78 -10.99 -7.40 -11.50
C GLU A 78 -9.53 -6.94 -11.58
N LYS A 79 -8.60 -7.86 -11.84
CA LYS A 79 -7.19 -7.49 -12.01
C LYS A 79 -6.99 -6.71 -13.31
N PHE A 80 -6.32 -5.57 -13.22
CA PHE A 80 -5.87 -4.82 -14.37
C PHE A 80 -4.56 -5.40 -14.93
N ASP A 81 -4.60 -5.78 -16.20
CA ASP A 81 -3.46 -6.23 -17.01
C ASP A 81 -2.91 -5.03 -17.81
N TYR A 82 -1.77 -4.50 -17.36
CA TYR A 82 -1.17 -3.31 -17.95
C TYR A 82 -0.80 -3.49 -19.43
N ASP A 83 -0.32 -4.68 -19.81
CA ASP A 83 0.15 -4.96 -21.17
C ASP A 83 -1.02 -5.14 -22.13
N LYS A 84 -2.10 -5.80 -21.67
CA LYS A 84 -3.30 -6.02 -22.48
C LYS A 84 -4.25 -4.84 -22.48
N ARG A 85 -4.15 -3.92 -21.50
CA ARG A 85 -5.07 -2.78 -21.31
C ARG A 85 -6.53 -3.25 -21.31
N ASN A 86 -6.85 -4.30 -20.54
CA ASN A 86 -8.23 -4.78 -20.42
C ASN A 86 -9.13 -3.65 -19.91
N ALA A 87 -10.23 -3.41 -20.61
CA ALA A 87 -11.23 -2.43 -20.20
C ALA A 87 -12.06 -2.99 -19.03
N PRO A 88 -12.50 -2.13 -18.09
CA PRO A 88 -13.35 -2.57 -17.00
C PRO A 88 -14.67 -3.12 -17.52
N THR A 89 -15.15 -4.19 -16.91
CA THR A 89 -16.41 -4.86 -17.29
C THR A 89 -17.65 -4.17 -16.73
N GLN A 90 -17.49 -3.35 -15.69
CA GLN A 90 -18.54 -2.58 -15.03
C GLN A 90 -18.08 -1.17 -14.67
N LYS A 91 -18.97 -0.37 -14.07
CA LYS A 91 -18.62 0.95 -13.55
C LYS A 91 -17.68 0.81 -12.35
N VAL A 92 -16.49 1.37 -12.51
CA VAL A 92 -15.42 1.34 -11.50
C VAL A 92 -15.69 2.42 -10.47
N GLU A 93 -15.62 2.06 -9.20
CA GLU A 93 -15.70 2.99 -8.08
C GLU A 93 -14.31 3.54 -7.72
N ARG A 94 -13.31 2.65 -7.61
CA ARG A 94 -11.93 2.97 -7.22
C ARG A 94 -10.93 2.04 -7.90
N ILE A 95 -9.66 2.42 -7.85
CA ILE A 95 -8.55 1.59 -8.31
C ILE A 95 -7.84 0.98 -7.11
N GLY A 96 -7.89 -0.34 -6.97
CA GLY A 96 -7.12 -1.08 -5.98
C GLY A 96 -5.65 -1.17 -6.37
N VAL A 97 -4.74 -1.04 -5.40
CA VAL A 97 -3.32 -1.35 -5.54
C VAL A 97 -2.91 -2.30 -4.43
N VAL A 98 -2.17 -3.35 -4.78
CA VAL A 98 -1.60 -4.32 -3.85
C VAL A 98 -0.10 -4.43 -4.12
N MET A 99 0.73 -4.30 -3.08
CA MET A 99 2.18 -4.49 -3.13
C MET A 99 2.66 -5.07 -1.80
N GLY A 100 3.06 -6.33 -1.82
CA GLY A 100 3.42 -7.07 -0.61
C GLY A 100 2.22 -7.17 0.35
N SER A 101 2.43 -6.80 1.62
CA SER A 101 1.39 -6.81 2.65
C SER A 101 0.47 -5.58 2.65
N HIS A 102 0.65 -4.65 1.70
CA HIS A 102 -0.08 -3.39 1.69
C HIS A 102 -1.05 -3.32 0.52
N ALA A 103 -2.28 -2.90 0.82
CA ALA A 103 -3.33 -2.72 -0.15
C ALA A 103 -4.10 -1.43 0.11
N LEU A 104 -4.49 -0.73 -0.96
CA LEU A 104 -5.19 0.55 -0.87
C LEU A 104 -6.14 0.74 -2.06
N ALA A 105 -7.30 1.33 -1.82
CA ALA A 105 -8.23 1.74 -2.88
C ALA A 105 -8.04 3.23 -3.17
N VAL A 106 -7.74 3.59 -4.41
CA VAL A 106 -7.40 4.95 -4.85
C VAL A 106 -8.58 5.55 -5.62
N ASN A 107 -8.99 6.77 -5.27
CA ASN A 107 -10.09 7.45 -5.95
C ASN A 107 -9.78 7.78 -7.42
N LEU A 108 -10.83 7.90 -8.22
CA LEU A 108 -10.71 8.21 -9.66
C LEU A 108 -10.36 9.68 -9.95
N GLU A 109 -10.59 10.58 -9.00
CA GLU A 109 -10.33 12.02 -9.14
C GLU A 109 -9.43 12.56 -8.02
N ASP A 110 -8.65 13.59 -8.36
CA ASP A 110 -7.99 14.44 -7.35
C ASP A 110 -8.99 15.45 -6.80
N TYR A 111 -8.88 15.75 -5.52
CA TYR A 111 -9.41 17.01 -4.99
C TYR A 111 -8.58 18.17 -5.55
N PRO A 112 -9.20 19.36 -5.77
CA PRO A 112 -8.47 20.53 -6.21
C PRO A 112 -7.37 20.91 -5.21
N GLU A 113 -6.33 21.60 -5.67
CA GLU A 113 -5.30 22.14 -4.79
C GLU A 113 -5.93 23.06 -3.75
N GLN A 114 -5.66 22.79 -2.48
CA GLN A 114 -6.17 23.56 -1.36
C GLN A 114 -5.30 23.34 -0.11
N PRO A 115 -5.46 24.17 0.94
CA PRO A 115 -4.85 23.93 2.24
C PRO A 115 -5.29 22.61 2.87
N LEU A 116 -4.38 21.95 3.60
CA LEU A 116 -4.68 20.73 4.33
C LEU A 116 -5.62 21.00 5.52
N THR A 117 -5.39 22.10 6.23
CA THR A 117 -6.21 22.54 7.37
C THR A 117 -6.64 23.98 7.19
N ASN A 118 -7.86 24.32 7.61
CA ASN A 118 -8.38 25.69 7.56
C ASN A 118 -8.21 26.46 8.89
N GLN A 119 -7.68 25.80 9.92
CA GLN A 119 -7.41 26.37 11.24
C GLN A 119 -5.99 26.06 11.69
N LYS A 120 -5.52 26.84 12.66
CA LYS A 120 -4.23 26.60 13.31
C LYS A 120 -4.38 25.47 14.33
N ASP A 121 -3.54 24.45 14.19
CA ASP A 121 -3.34 23.41 15.20
C ASP A 121 -2.75 23.99 16.50
N ARG A 122 -3.24 23.50 17.64
CA ARG A 122 -2.82 23.94 18.98
C ARG A 122 -1.49 23.31 19.42
N GLY A 123 -1.03 22.27 18.74
CA GLY A 123 0.28 21.66 18.98
C GLY A 123 0.36 20.77 20.21
N ASN A 124 -0.77 20.25 20.69
CA ASN A 124 -0.85 19.32 21.82
C ASN A 124 -0.94 17.85 21.39
N TYR A 125 -0.86 17.57 20.09
CA TYR A 125 -0.80 16.21 19.54
C TYR A 125 0.60 15.61 19.72
N GLN A 126 0.65 14.31 20.04
CA GLN A 126 1.92 13.59 20.27
C GLN A 126 2.30 12.69 19.10
N GLY A 127 1.42 12.52 18.10
CA GLY A 127 1.66 11.66 16.94
C GLY A 127 2.36 12.37 15.78
N TYR A 128 3.05 13.50 16.03
CA TYR A 128 3.83 14.14 14.98
C TYR A 128 5.06 13.29 14.64
N ILE A 129 5.32 13.10 13.34
CA ILE A 129 6.40 12.27 12.82
C ILE A 129 7.36 13.17 12.02
N SER A 130 8.42 13.63 12.68
CA SER A 130 9.37 14.61 12.10
C SER A 130 10.55 13.98 11.37
N GLU A 131 10.88 12.72 11.68
CA GLU A 131 11.99 12.03 11.04
C GLU A 131 11.56 11.45 9.70
N TYR A 132 12.42 11.58 8.69
CA TYR A 132 12.16 11.10 7.33
C TYR A 132 11.91 9.59 7.30
N ASP A 133 12.74 8.82 8.01
CA ASP A 133 12.68 7.36 8.03
C ASP A 133 11.36 6.85 8.63
N ASP A 134 10.87 7.53 9.67
CA ASP A 134 9.58 7.21 10.30
C ASP A 134 8.41 7.67 9.43
N ALA A 135 8.53 8.83 8.77
CA ALA A 135 7.49 9.33 7.88
C ALA A 135 7.27 8.38 6.70
N VAL A 136 8.35 7.89 6.05
CA VAL A 136 8.21 6.92 4.95
C VAL A 136 7.72 5.54 5.39
N ALA A 137 7.75 5.25 6.69
CA ALA A 137 7.22 4.04 7.28
C ALA A 137 5.80 4.22 7.87
N ASP A 138 5.23 5.42 7.80
CA ASP A 138 3.89 5.70 8.32
C ASP A 138 2.81 5.22 7.35
N TRP A 139 2.08 4.17 7.76
CA TRP A 139 0.94 3.59 7.06
C TRP A 139 -0.41 3.96 7.72
N ASN A 140 -0.44 4.91 8.65
CA ASN A 140 -1.62 5.19 9.48
C ASN A 140 -2.49 6.32 8.93
N GLY A 141 -2.60 6.46 7.60
CA GLY A 141 -3.23 7.64 6.99
C GLY A 141 -4.67 7.87 7.45
N LYS A 142 -5.41 6.80 7.74
CA LYS A 142 -6.77 6.88 8.30
C LYS A 142 -6.79 7.55 9.68
N SER A 143 -5.95 7.09 10.62
CA SER A 143 -5.89 7.66 11.97
C SER A 143 -5.37 9.10 11.96
N ASN A 144 -4.37 9.37 11.13
CA ASN A 144 -3.81 10.71 10.97
C ASN A 144 -4.86 11.70 10.41
N THR A 145 -5.67 11.24 9.45
CA THR A 145 -6.75 12.06 8.88
C THR A 145 -7.78 12.45 9.93
N GLU A 146 -8.08 11.60 10.92
CA GLU A 146 -8.99 11.96 12.03
C GLU A 146 -8.42 13.10 12.88
N HIS A 147 -7.10 13.13 13.10
CA HIS A 147 -6.46 14.27 13.75
C HIS A 147 -6.61 15.55 12.91
N ILE A 148 -6.35 15.48 11.60
CA ILE A 148 -6.53 16.61 10.66
C ILE A 148 -7.98 17.13 10.65
N LYS A 149 -8.96 16.22 10.61
CA LYS A 149 -10.39 16.56 10.72
C LYS A 149 -10.70 17.28 12.04
N SER A 150 -10.08 16.86 13.15
CA SER A 150 -10.28 17.49 14.46
C SER A 150 -9.77 18.93 14.56
N ILE A 151 -8.72 19.27 13.78
CA ILE A 151 -8.24 20.65 13.61
C ILE A 151 -9.19 21.44 12.74
N GLY A 152 -9.69 20.82 11.67
CA GLY A 152 -10.54 21.41 10.64
C GLY A 152 -9.87 21.39 9.28
N THR A 153 -10.54 20.79 8.30
CA THR A 153 -10.11 20.73 6.89
C THR A 153 -11.24 21.16 5.97
N GLY A 154 -10.89 21.72 4.81
CA GLY A 154 -11.83 22.01 3.72
C GLY A 154 -11.98 20.84 2.72
N ILE A 155 -11.20 19.77 2.90
CA ILE A 155 -11.23 18.60 2.00
C ILE A 155 -12.46 17.75 2.36
N GLU A 156 -13.44 17.72 1.47
CA GLU A 156 -14.71 17.00 1.63
C GLU A 156 -14.57 15.51 1.30
N LEU A 157 -13.96 14.75 2.22
CA LEU A 157 -13.82 13.29 2.13
C LEU A 157 -15.17 12.60 2.34
N LYS A 158 -15.40 11.46 1.67
CA LYS A 158 -16.50 10.55 2.03
C LYS A 158 -16.20 9.83 3.36
N ASP A 159 -17.22 9.21 3.95
CA ASP A 159 -17.12 8.55 5.27
C ASP A 159 -16.07 7.43 5.34
N ASP A 160 -15.80 6.77 4.21
CA ASP A 160 -14.83 5.67 4.09
C ASP A 160 -13.45 6.12 3.59
N GLU A 161 -13.28 7.42 3.30
CA GLU A 161 -12.08 7.98 2.69
C GLU A 161 -11.17 8.68 3.71
N TRP A 162 -9.87 8.64 3.41
CA TRP A 162 -8.85 9.39 4.13
C TRP A 162 -7.81 10.02 3.22
N ILE A 163 -7.02 10.94 3.79
CA ILE A 163 -5.86 11.54 3.14
C ILE A 163 -4.69 10.55 3.31
N PRO A 164 -4.03 10.11 2.23
CA PRO A 164 -2.99 9.10 2.34
C PRO A 164 -1.81 9.59 3.21
N SER A 165 -1.28 8.71 4.05
CA SER A 165 0.02 8.86 4.72
C SER A 165 1.18 8.84 3.71
N VAL A 166 2.40 9.16 4.15
CA VAL A 166 3.55 9.22 3.24
C VAL A 166 3.83 7.84 2.62
N ALA A 167 3.74 6.75 3.39
CA ALA A 167 3.96 5.41 2.84
C ALA A 167 2.87 5.02 1.83
N GLU A 168 1.60 5.37 2.09
CA GLU A 168 0.49 5.17 1.15
C GLU A 168 0.65 6.00 -0.13
N LEU A 169 1.17 7.24 -0.04
CA LEU A 169 1.52 8.03 -1.23
C LEU A 169 2.66 7.39 -2.02
N TYR A 170 3.67 6.81 -1.37
CA TYR A 170 4.71 6.07 -2.07
C TYR A 170 4.17 4.80 -2.74
N LEU A 171 3.22 4.09 -2.12
CA LEU A 171 2.52 2.98 -2.77
C LEU A 171 1.82 3.42 -4.06
N ILE A 172 1.17 4.59 -4.03
CA ILE A 172 0.58 5.20 -5.23
C ILE A 172 1.67 5.59 -6.23
N TYR A 173 2.75 6.24 -5.80
CA TYR A 173 3.83 6.71 -6.66
C TYR A 173 4.50 5.56 -7.42
N LEU A 174 4.89 4.49 -6.72
CA LEU A 174 5.55 3.32 -7.30
C LEU A 174 4.66 2.60 -8.33
N ASN A 175 3.33 2.68 -8.17
CA ASN A 175 2.35 2.06 -9.08
C ASN A 175 1.66 3.07 -10.01
N LYS A 176 2.07 4.35 -10.00
CA LYS A 176 1.36 5.47 -10.66
C LYS A 176 1.11 5.24 -12.14
N ARG A 177 2.02 4.53 -12.82
CA ARG A 177 1.90 4.21 -14.25
C ARG A 177 0.73 3.27 -14.53
N ALA A 178 0.60 2.20 -13.75
CA ALA A 178 -0.49 1.24 -13.88
C ALA A 178 -1.81 1.80 -13.37
N ILE A 179 -1.80 2.49 -12.22
CA ILE A 179 -2.97 3.17 -11.66
C ILE A 179 -3.55 4.16 -12.68
N ASN A 180 -2.74 5.04 -13.29
CA ASN A 180 -3.25 6.00 -14.27
C ASN A 180 -3.85 5.33 -15.51
N ALA A 181 -3.25 4.23 -16.00
CA ALA A 181 -3.80 3.51 -17.14
C ALA A 181 -5.17 2.87 -16.80
N ALA A 182 -5.34 2.37 -15.58
CA ALA A 182 -6.62 1.86 -15.10
C ALA A 182 -7.65 2.98 -14.92
N ILE A 183 -7.27 4.13 -14.31
CA ILE A 183 -8.14 5.30 -14.15
C ILE A 183 -8.67 5.81 -15.50
N GLU A 184 -7.80 5.92 -16.51
CA GLU A 184 -8.20 6.36 -17.85
C GLU A 184 -9.26 5.45 -18.47
N LEU A 185 -9.12 4.13 -18.31
CA LEU A 185 -10.10 3.15 -18.78
C LEU A 185 -11.39 3.16 -17.95
N SER A 186 -11.34 3.72 -16.75
CA SER A 186 -12.47 3.85 -15.81
C SER A 186 -13.24 5.17 -15.97
N GLY A 187 -12.81 6.04 -16.88
CA GLY A 187 -13.43 7.36 -17.10
C GLY A 187 -13.05 8.42 -16.07
N GLY A 188 -12.01 8.19 -15.26
CA GLY A 188 -11.50 9.19 -14.30
C GLY A 188 -10.32 10.01 -14.83
N SER A 189 -9.84 10.96 -14.03
CA SER A 189 -8.68 11.79 -14.36
C SER A 189 -7.36 11.25 -13.80
N ARG A 190 -6.34 11.22 -14.66
CA ARG A 190 -4.96 10.90 -14.26
C ARG A 190 -4.53 11.69 -13.03
N ILE A 191 -3.86 11.00 -12.10
CA ILE A 191 -3.11 11.58 -11.00
C ILE A 191 -2.13 12.59 -11.58
N LYS A 192 -2.31 13.87 -11.21
CA LYS A 192 -1.51 14.98 -11.72
C LYS A 192 -0.03 14.81 -11.37
N ASN A 193 0.80 15.44 -12.18
CA ASN A 193 2.21 15.62 -11.86
C ASN A 193 2.32 16.90 -11.04
N GLY A 194 2.40 16.74 -9.72
CA GLY A 194 2.41 17.86 -8.79
C GLY A 194 2.64 17.38 -7.37
N TRP A 195 2.47 18.31 -6.44
CA TRP A 195 2.59 18.06 -5.01
C TRP A 195 1.28 17.57 -4.43
N TYR A 196 1.39 16.57 -3.57
CA TYR A 196 0.26 15.98 -2.87
C TYR A 196 0.45 16.10 -1.37
N TRP A 197 -0.62 16.49 -0.67
CA TRP A 197 -0.64 16.41 0.78
C TRP A 197 -0.60 14.97 1.26
N SER A 198 0.18 14.74 2.31
CA SER A 198 0.05 13.58 3.15
C SER A 198 -0.71 13.91 4.44
N SER A 199 -1.32 12.90 5.05
CA SER A 199 -1.79 13.00 6.43
C SER A 199 -0.67 12.86 7.48
N THR A 200 0.54 12.46 7.11
CA THR A 200 1.68 12.44 8.04
C THR A 200 2.12 13.86 8.37
N GLU A 201 2.19 14.22 9.64
CA GLU A 201 2.46 15.59 10.11
C GLU A 201 3.77 15.66 10.91
N PRO A 202 4.81 16.41 10.49
CA PRO A 202 6.03 16.57 11.29
C PRO A 202 5.87 17.58 12.44
N SER A 203 4.83 18.42 12.41
CA SER A 203 4.56 19.39 13.48
C SER A 203 3.13 19.93 13.41
N ALA A 204 2.78 20.76 14.40
CA ALA A 204 1.50 21.45 14.42
C ALA A 204 1.25 22.36 13.21
N THR A 205 2.29 22.93 12.59
CA THR A 205 2.10 23.90 11.50
C THR A 205 2.27 23.30 10.11
N SER A 206 2.88 22.11 10.00
CA SER A 206 3.30 21.56 8.72
C SER A 206 2.83 20.11 8.55
N ALA A 207 2.67 19.69 7.30
CA ALA A 207 2.45 18.29 6.91
C ALA A 207 3.45 17.90 5.84
N TRP A 208 3.77 16.61 5.77
CA TRP A 208 4.57 16.09 4.67
C TRP A 208 3.81 16.18 3.35
N THR A 209 4.54 16.38 2.26
CA THR A 209 4.05 16.41 0.90
C THR A 209 4.94 15.57 0.01
N LEU A 210 4.33 14.86 -0.94
CA LEU A 210 5.06 14.08 -1.93
C LEU A 210 4.82 14.62 -3.33
N ALA A 211 5.90 14.89 -4.06
CA ALA A 211 5.86 15.21 -5.47
C ALA A 211 5.66 13.94 -6.30
N LEU A 212 4.47 13.74 -6.87
CA LEU A 212 4.16 12.53 -7.66
C LEU A 212 4.73 12.54 -9.10
N TYR A 213 5.66 13.45 -9.39
CA TYR A 213 6.40 13.50 -10.66
C TYR A 213 7.83 12.96 -10.54
N ASP A 214 8.49 13.11 -9.39
CA ASP A 214 9.88 12.66 -9.15
C ASP A 214 10.08 11.93 -7.81
N GLY A 215 9.04 11.83 -6.97
CA GLY A 215 9.10 11.17 -5.67
C GLY A 215 9.76 12.00 -4.57
N TYR A 216 9.97 13.30 -4.79
CA TYR A 216 10.60 14.19 -3.81
C TYR A 216 9.66 14.44 -2.62
N LEU A 217 10.14 14.13 -1.42
CA LEU A 217 9.43 14.28 -0.15
C LEU A 217 9.87 15.58 0.55
N TYR A 218 8.91 16.40 0.94
CA TYR A 218 9.15 17.68 1.61
C TYR A 218 8.05 17.94 2.65
N TRP A 219 8.12 19.03 3.40
CA TRP A 219 7.02 19.47 4.26
C TRP A 219 6.59 20.88 3.90
N ALA A 220 5.31 21.18 4.13
CA ALA A 220 4.76 22.49 3.85
C ALA A 220 3.72 22.90 4.90
N ASP A 221 3.47 24.21 4.99
CA ASP A 221 2.53 24.78 5.96
C ASP A 221 1.10 24.38 5.64
N LYS A 222 0.40 23.75 6.59
CA LYS A 222 -0.94 23.15 6.39
C LYS A 222 -2.01 24.16 5.99
N VAL A 223 -1.86 25.42 6.44
CA VAL A 223 -2.84 26.50 6.24
C VAL A 223 -2.53 27.37 5.02
N GLN A 224 -1.25 27.48 4.63
CA GLN A 224 -0.80 28.36 3.54
C GLN A 224 -0.47 27.61 2.26
N GLY A 225 -0.02 26.35 2.38
CA GLY A 225 0.24 25.48 1.24
C GLY A 225 -1.05 25.15 0.49
N SER A 226 -0.93 24.83 -0.79
CA SER A 226 -2.05 24.47 -1.66
C SER A 226 -1.61 23.34 -2.57
N TYR A 227 -2.04 22.12 -2.27
CA TYR A 227 -1.60 20.90 -2.94
C TYR A 227 -2.77 19.95 -3.14
N TYR A 228 -2.60 18.99 -4.07
CA TYR A 228 -3.64 18.01 -4.38
C TYR A 228 -3.82 17.01 -3.23
N VAL A 229 -4.99 16.40 -3.18
CA VAL A 229 -5.23 15.15 -2.44
C VAL A 229 -5.86 14.14 -3.38
N ARG A 230 -5.27 12.96 -3.47
CA ARG A 230 -5.91 11.78 -4.05
C ARG A 230 -6.38 10.93 -2.89
N ALA A 231 -7.64 11.09 -2.49
CA ALA A 231 -8.16 10.35 -1.35
C ALA A 231 -8.17 8.85 -1.61
N VAL A 232 -8.07 8.11 -0.53
CA VAL A 232 -7.96 6.65 -0.54
C VAL A 232 -8.94 6.04 0.45
N ALA A 233 -9.26 4.78 0.22
CA ALA A 233 -10.13 3.97 1.06
C ALA A 233 -9.51 2.59 1.29
N ALA A 234 -10.14 1.80 2.16
CA ALA A 234 -9.67 0.47 2.47
C ALA A 234 -9.86 -0.46 1.26
N PHE A 235 -8.88 -1.33 1.03
CA PHE A 235 -9.00 -2.40 0.07
C PHE A 235 -9.04 -3.73 0.82
N HIS A 236 -10.22 -4.35 0.82
CA HIS A 236 -10.52 -5.62 1.48
C HIS A 236 -10.58 -6.79 0.50
#